data_AF-A0A437AL75-F1
#
_entry.id   AF-A0A437AL75-F1
#
_cell.length_a   1.000
_cell.length_b   1.000
_cell.length_c   1.000
_cell.angle_alpha   90.00
_cell.angle_beta   90.00
_cell.angle_gamma   90.00
#
_symmetry.space_group_name_H-M   'P 1'
#
loop_
_entity.id
_entity.type
_entity.pdbx_description
1 polymer ?
#
loop_
_entity_poly.entity_id
_entity_poly.type
_entity_poly.pdbx_seq_one_letter_code
_entity_poly.pdbx_strand_id
1 'polypeptide(L)'
;MKKINSDDILLMKKHLLEKQGIVVEDTDRGNHFVLDIKNLDVMCFCKSLVGKGLATKTHTWKHSYYFLTPAGVAKLREELSQDAILSIDANVNSELVDETNIIN
;
A
#
# COMPACT_ATOMS: atom_id res chain seq x y z
N MET A 1 16.87 0.07 -7.54
CA MET A 1 15.60 -0.56 -7.07
C MET A 1 14.48 0.12 -7.83
N LYS A 2 13.58 -0.61 -8.50
CA LYS A 2 12.46 -0.01 -9.23
C LYS A 2 11.58 0.74 -8.22
N LYS A 3 11.34 2.03 -8.46
CA LYS A 3 10.45 2.83 -7.62
C LYS A 3 9.02 2.52 -8.05
N ILE A 4 8.22 1.98 -7.13
CA ILE A 4 6.78 1.76 -7.33
C ILE A 4 6.09 3.12 -7.12
N ASN A 5 4.99 3.39 -7.83
CA ASN A 5 4.22 4.60 -7.61
C ASN A 5 3.66 4.64 -6.17
N SER A 6 3.63 5.82 -5.57
CA SER A 6 3.14 6.00 -4.20
C SER A 6 1.64 5.67 -4.10
N ASP A 7 0.86 6.06 -5.11
CA ASP A 7 -0.59 5.82 -5.14
C ASP A 7 -0.92 4.33 -5.22
N ASP A 8 -0.17 3.58 -6.05
CA ASP A 8 -0.31 2.14 -6.18
C ASP A 8 0.00 1.42 -4.85
N ILE A 9 1.02 1.89 -4.12
CA ILE A 9 1.35 1.36 -2.79
C ILE A 9 0.20 1.60 -1.83
N LEU A 10 -0.38 2.81 -1.82
CA LEU A 10 -1.50 3.14 -0.96
C LEU A 10 -2.72 2.25 -1.28
N LEU A 11 -3.02 2.05 -2.55
CA LEU A 11 -4.11 1.20 -3.01
C LEU A 11 -3.91 -0.27 -2.58
N MET A 12 -2.69 -0.80 -2.72
CA MET A 12 -2.33 -2.15 -2.23
C MET A 12 -2.49 -2.28 -0.71
N LYS A 13 -2.02 -1.29 0.07
CA LYS A 13 -2.14 -1.28 1.53
C LYS A 13 -3.60 -1.30 1.97
N LYS A 14 -4.44 -0.46 1.36
CA LYS A 14 -5.88 -0.41 1.65
C LYS A 14 -6.56 -1.75 1.35
N HIS A 15 -6.28 -2.32 0.18
CA HIS A 15 -6.83 -3.61 -0.21
C HIS A 15 -6.45 -4.74 0.76
N LEU A 16 -5.18 -4.80 1.17
CA LEU A 16 -4.70 -5.78 2.16
C LEU A 16 -5.39 -5.64 3.51
N LEU A 17 -5.71 -4.41 3.94
CA LEU A 17 -6.37 -4.20 5.22
C LEU A 17 -7.84 -4.64 5.19
N GLU A 18 -8.54 -4.43 4.07
CA GLU A 18 -9.95 -4.81 3.89
C GLU A 18 -10.12 -6.33 3.74
N LYS A 19 -9.26 -6.98 2.94
CA LYS A 19 -9.39 -8.41 2.61
C LYS A 19 -8.50 -9.33 3.46
N GLN A 20 -7.56 -8.78 4.21
CA GLN A 20 -6.56 -9.51 5.03
C GLN A 20 -5.66 -10.47 4.25
N GLY A 21 -5.72 -10.45 2.91
CA GLY A 21 -4.88 -11.24 2.04
C GLY A 21 -4.99 -10.81 0.58
N ILE A 22 -4.01 -11.23 -0.22
CA ILE A 22 -3.95 -10.98 -1.66
C ILE A 22 -3.38 -12.20 -2.38
N VAL A 23 -3.85 -12.44 -3.59
CA VAL A 23 -3.38 -13.53 -4.46
C VAL A 23 -2.78 -12.91 -5.70
N VAL A 24 -1.55 -13.31 -6.04
CA VAL A 24 -0.84 -12.79 -7.22
C VAL A 24 -0.44 -13.97 -8.08
N GLU A 25 -0.74 -13.89 -9.38
CA GLU A 25 -0.24 -14.86 -10.36
C GLU A 25 1.23 -14.58 -10.68
N ASP A 26 2.02 -15.64 -10.82
CA ASP A 26 3.44 -15.59 -11.17
C ASP A 26 3.65 -15.33 -12.67
N THR A 27 3.20 -14.16 -13.14
CA THR A 27 3.28 -13.72 -14.53
C THR A 27 3.88 -12.32 -14.63
N ASP A 28 4.91 -12.15 -15.46
CA ASP A 28 5.69 -10.90 -15.58
C ASP A 28 4.97 -9.76 -16.32
N ARG A 29 4.04 -10.09 -17.22
CA ARG A 29 3.42 -9.12 -18.16
C ARG A 29 1.95 -8.83 -17.89
N GLY A 30 1.43 -9.30 -16.76
CA GLY A 30 0.02 -9.16 -16.38
C GLY A 30 -0.23 -8.04 -15.37
N ASN A 31 -1.43 -7.47 -15.44
CA ASN A 31 -1.99 -6.66 -14.37
C ASN A 31 -2.77 -7.56 -13.40
N HIS A 32 -2.82 -7.14 -12.15
CA HIS A 32 -3.58 -7.81 -11.11
C HIS A 32 -5.07 -7.55 -11.31
N PHE A 33 -5.89 -8.60 -11.29
CA PHE A 33 -7.31 -8.55 -11.62
C PHE A 33 -8.13 -7.50 -10.85
N VAL A 34 -7.78 -7.25 -9.58
CA VAL A 34 -8.57 -6.36 -8.70
C VAL A 34 -8.05 -4.93 -8.67
N LEU A 35 -6.73 -4.75 -8.76
CA LEU A 35 -6.08 -3.46 -8.52
C LEU A 35 -5.61 -2.79 -9.82
N ASP A 36 -5.61 -3.52 -10.94
CA ASP A 36 -5.06 -3.10 -12.23
C ASP A 36 -3.59 -2.65 -12.19
N ILE A 37 -2.85 -3.08 -11.16
CA ILE A 37 -1.41 -2.82 -11.00
C ILE A 37 -0.62 -4.00 -11.57
N LYS A 38 0.57 -3.75 -12.11
CA LYS A 38 1.49 -4.79 -12.60
C LYS A 38 1.76 -5.83 -11.52
N ASN A 39 1.61 -7.12 -11.84
CA ASN A 39 1.82 -8.23 -10.92
C ASN A 39 3.22 -8.21 -10.27
N LEU A 40 4.24 -7.81 -11.04
CA LEU A 40 5.61 -7.63 -10.54
C LEU A 40 5.72 -6.64 -9.38
N ASP A 41 4.99 -5.53 -9.45
CA ASP A 41 5.04 -4.48 -8.43
C ASP A 41 4.33 -4.96 -7.16
N VAL A 42 3.20 -5.64 -7.30
CA VAL A 42 2.48 -6.27 -6.17
C VAL A 42 3.34 -7.36 -5.52
N MET A 43 4.01 -8.19 -6.31
CA MET A 43 4.88 -9.25 -5.80
C MET A 43 6.10 -8.69 -5.07
N CYS A 44 6.72 -7.63 -5.60
CA CYS A 44 7.85 -6.96 -4.92
C CYS A 44 7.42 -6.32 -3.60
N PHE A 45 6.26 -5.67 -3.59
CA PHE A 45 5.67 -5.09 -2.39
C PHE A 45 5.38 -6.18 -1.33
N CYS A 46 4.71 -7.25 -1.70
CA CYS A 46 4.39 -8.35 -0.78
C CYS A 46 5.65 -9.07 -0.29
N LYS A 47 6.68 -9.22 -1.13
CA LYS A 47 7.98 -9.75 -0.72
C LYS A 47 8.63 -8.90 0.37
N SER A 48 8.50 -7.57 0.28
CA SER A 48 9.01 -6.67 1.32
C SER A 48 8.26 -6.83 2.65
N LEU A 49 6.95 -7.05 2.63
CA LEU A 49 6.13 -7.31 3.82
C LEU A 49 6.48 -8.64 4.48
N VAL A 50 6.70 -9.68 3.68
CA VAL A 50 7.17 -10.99 4.16
C VAL A 50 8.56 -10.87 4.80
N GLY A 51 9.48 -10.11 4.17
CA GLY A 51 10.81 -9.87 4.74
C GLY A 51 10.78 -9.16 6.10
N LYS A 52 9.72 -8.40 6.39
CA LYS A 52 9.47 -7.75 7.70
C LYS A 52 8.69 -8.62 8.69
N GLY A 53 8.27 -9.83 8.31
CA GLY A 53 7.43 -10.70 9.14
C GLY A 53 5.97 -10.23 9.29
N LEU A 54 5.52 -9.29 8.45
CA LEU A 54 4.17 -8.71 8.51
C LEU A 54 3.15 -9.55 7.70
N ALA A 55 3.62 -10.37 6.78
CA ALA A 55 2.80 -11.25 5.98
C ALA A 55 3.44 -12.64 5.85
N THR A 56 2.61 -13.65 5.67
CA THR A 56 3.01 -15.02 5.34
C THR A 56 2.76 -15.27 3.85
N LYS A 57 3.64 -16.05 3.22
CA LYS A 57 3.56 -16.40 1.80
C LYS A 57 3.39 -17.90 1.64
N THR A 58 2.39 -18.30 0.85
CA THR A 58 2.22 -19.67 0.36
C THR A 58 2.20 -19.63 -1.16
N HIS A 59 3.02 -20.44 -1.81
CA HIS A 59 3.06 -20.51 -3.27
C HIS A 59 2.56 -21.86 -3.74
N THR A 60 1.53 -21.88 -4.58
CA THR A 60 0.92 -23.12 -5.08
C THR A 60 0.32 -22.87 -6.46
N TRP A 61 0.58 -23.78 -7.40
CA TRP A 61 0.00 -23.78 -8.75
C TRP A 61 0.15 -22.44 -9.48
N LYS A 62 1.36 -21.87 -9.49
CA LYS A 62 1.68 -20.55 -10.09
C LYS A 62 0.96 -19.35 -9.47
N HIS A 63 0.29 -19.53 -8.32
CA HIS A 63 -0.29 -18.46 -7.55
C HIS A 63 0.45 -18.29 -6.23
N SER A 64 0.81 -17.05 -5.91
CA SER A 64 1.36 -16.64 -4.63
C SER A 64 0.25 -16.05 -3.76
N TYR A 65 -0.08 -16.74 -2.70
CA TYR A 65 -1.02 -16.34 -1.67
C TYR A 65 -0.27 -15.63 -0.56
N TYR A 66 -0.73 -14.43 -0.21
CA TYR A 66 -0.18 -13.64 0.89
C TYR A 66 -1.26 -13.41 1.92
N PHE A 67 -0.99 -13.80 3.17
CA PHE A 67 -1.89 -13.59 4.30
C PHE A 67 -1.24 -12.68 5.33
N LEU A 68 -1.99 -11.70 5.81
CA LEU A 68 -1.49 -10.72 6.76
C LEU A 68 -1.46 -11.33 8.17
N THR A 69 -0.38 -11.08 8.91
CA THR A 69 -0.32 -11.47 10.32
C THR A 69 -1.01 -10.41 11.19
N PRO A 70 -1.41 -10.73 12.45
CA PRO A 70 -1.96 -9.73 13.36
C PRO A 70 -1.03 -8.53 13.58
N ALA A 71 0.29 -8.78 13.60
CA ALA A 71 1.31 -7.73 13.66
C ALA A 71 1.31 -6.86 12.37
N GLY A 72 1.15 -7.49 11.21
CA GLY A 72 0.99 -6.80 9.93
C GLY A 72 -0.23 -5.88 9.89
N VAL A 73 -1.36 -6.34 10.43
CA VAL A 73 -2.60 -5.54 10.53
C VAL A 73 -2.37 -4.30 11.40
N ALA A 74 -1.77 -4.47 12.58
CA ALA A 74 -1.48 -3.36 13.47
C ALA A 74 -0.56 -2.32 12.80
N LYS A 75 0.50 -2.79 12.12
CA LYS A 75 1.45 -1.90 11.44
C LYS A 75 0.81 -1.13 10.28
N LEU A 76 0.01 -1.80 9.44
CA LEU A 76 -0.68 -1.14 8.33
C LEU A 76 -1.68 -0.10 8.81
N ARG A 77 -2.37 -0.35 9.94
CA ARG A 77 -3.29 0.63 10.55
C ARG A 77 -2.56 1.87 11.07
N GLU A 78 -1.42 1.67 11.72
CA GLU A 78 -0.55 2.76 12.18
C GLU A 78 -0.10 3.63 10.99
N GLU A 79 0.40 2.99 9.92
CA GLU A 79 0.84 3.69 8.72
C GLU A 79 -0.30 4.47 8.04
N LEU A 80 -1.48 3.85 7.85
CA LEU A 80 -2.61 4.54 7.22
C LEU A 80 -3.17 5.68 8.09
N SER A 81 -3.11 5.54 9.42
CA SER A 81 -3.55 6.60 10.33
C SER A 81 -2.60 7.79 10.28
N GLN A 82 -1.30 7.54 10.17
CA GLN A 82 -0.31 8.60 9.99
C GLN A 82 -0.49 9.33 8.65
N ASP A 83 -0.78 8.59 7.58
CA ASP A 83 -1.06 9.16 6.26
C ASP A 83 -2.34 10.03 6.29
N ALA A 84 -3.38 9.61 7.03
CA ALA A 84 -4.58 10.40 7.23
C ALA A 84 -4.30 11.70 8.01
N ILE A 85 -3.44 11.67 9.02
CA ILE A 85 -3.01 12.86 9.77
C ILE A 85 -2.26 13.85 8.85
N LEU A 86 -1.32 13.35 8.03
CA LEU A 86 -0.58 14.19 7.06
C LEU A 86 -1.48 14.83 6.00
N SER A 87 -2.59 14.18 5.62
CA SER A 87 -3.57 14.76 4.69
C SER A 87 -4.36 15.93 5.28
N ILE A 88 -4.51 15.99 6.61
CA ILE A 88 -5.14 17.12 7.31
C ILE A 88 -4.16 18.30 7.34
N ASP A 89 -2.90 18.06 7.65
CA ASP A 89 -1.86 19.11 7.67
C ASP A 89 -1.66 19.75 6.28
N ALA A 90 -1.77 18.98 5.20
CA ALA A 90 -1.70 19.53 3.84
C ALA A 90 -2.83 20.51 3.51
N ASN A 91 -4.03 20.31 4.06
CA ASN A 91 -5.18 21.21 3.88
C ASN A 91 -5.06 22.47 4.75
N VAL A 92 -4.57 22.34 5.98
CA VAL A 92 -4.33 23.50 6.87
C VAL A 92 -3.28 24.45 6.28
N ASN A 93 -2.28 23.92 5.57
CA ASN A 93 -1.22 24.73 4.96
C ASN A 93 -1.70 25.54 3.73
N SER A 94 -2.80 25.19 3.06
CA SER A 94 -3.34 26.07 2.00
C SER A 94 -4.12 27.25 2.58
N GLU A 95 -4.87 27.03 3.67
CA GLU A 95 -5.68 28.07 4.30
C GLU A 95 -4.83 29.20 4.89
N LEU A 96 -3.64 28.89 5.43
CA LEU A 96 -2.72 29.91 5.97
C LEU A 96 -2.03 30.76 4.89
N VAL A 97 -1.92 30.27 3.66
CA VAL A 97 -1.32 31.02 2.53
C VAL A 97 -2.32 32.05 1.97
N ASP A 98 -3.62 31.78 2.10
CA ASP A 98 -4.67 32.72 1.71
C ASP A 98 -4.80 33.88 2.72
N GLU A 99 -4.71 33.61 4.02
CA GLU A 99 -4.76 34.65 5.06
C GLU A 99 -3.56 35.60 5.02
N THR A 100 -2.36 35.08 4.69
CA THR A 100 -1.14 35.88 4.62
C THR A 100 -1.04 36.73 3.34
N ASN A 101 -1.81 36.41 2.29
CA ASN A 101 -1.91 37.21 1.06
C ASN A 101 -2.92 38.37 1.15
N ILE A 102 -3.71 38.47 2.23
CA ILE A 102 -4.67 39.58 2.44
C ILE A 102 -4.00 40.75 3.19
N ILE A 103 -2.86 40.53 3.84
CA ILE A 103 -2.20 41.51 4.73
C ILE A 103 -1.00 42.22 4.07
N ASN A 104 -0.65 41.92 2.82
CA ASN A 104 0.39 42.63 2.04
C ASN A 104 -0.18 43.43 0.87
#